data_AF-A0A7C9W6M4-F1
#
_entry.id   AF-A0A7C9W6M4-F1
#
_cell.length_a   1.000
_cell.length_b   1.000
_cell.length_c   1.000
_cell.angle_alpha   90.00
_cell.angle_beta   90.00
_cell.angle_gamma   90.00
#
_symmetry.space_group_name_H-M   'P 1'
#
loop_
_entity.id
_entity.type
_entity.pdbx_description
1 polymer ?
#
loop_
_entity_poly.entity_id
_entity_poly.type
_entity_poly.pdbx_seq_one_letter_code
_entity_poly.pdbx_strand_id
1 'polypeptide(L)'
;MRDQPPSTSDRQAELKDFPRSRRARVKPEDVGLPSSGRRRVPGLRREELAQLAGVSFTYYARLEQGYSDGISTSVLDAVARALRLTGEEHGHLLQLAQPTRAGSPEPDVEQVRPGVRNLLDALGAPGIVVGRRRNVLGWNRLATAVFGDLSHLPPHQHNWARQVFLCPATRERFVDLGQRSGTSPAPPGRSPGRSAVKRSNPAWPWRPPGLILRQSTAEPRRVR
;
A
#
# COMPACT_ATOMS: atom_id res chain seq x y z
N MET A 1 -5.85 39.71 -7.55
CA MET A 1 -5.02 38.74 -8.29
C MET A 1 -5.13 37.42 -7.56
N ARG A 2 -5.80 36.40 -8.11
CA ARG A 2 -5.86 35.07 -7.49
C ARG A 2 -4.65 34.29 -7.98
N ASP A 3 -3.76 33.90 -7.08
CA ASP A 3 -2.71 32.92 -7.39
C ASP A 3 -3.40 31.57 -7.63
N GLN A 4 -3.54 31.21 -8.90
CA GLN A 4 -3.96 29.88 -9.29
C GLN A 4 -2.78 28.95 -8.94
N PRO A 5 -2.96 27.89 -8.13
CA PRO A 5 -1.88 26.95 -7.87
C PRO A 5 -1.39 26.36 -9.20
N PRO A 6 -0.07 26.13 -9.35
CA PRO A 6 0.49 25.65 -10.61
C PRO A 6 -0.23 24.37 -11.04
N SER A 7 -0.66 24.37 -12.31
CA SER A 7 -1.40 23.25 -12.87
C SER A 7 -0.52 21.98 -12.79
N THR A 8 -1.14 20.80 -12.74
CA THR A 8 -0.38 19.54 -12.65
C THR A 8 0.63 19.39 -13.80
N SER A 9 0.30 19.93 -14.98
CA SER A 9 1.18 19.93 -16.16
C SER A 9 2.40 20.83 -15.98
N ASP A 10 2.24 22.01 -15.39
CA ASP A 10 3.36 22.94 -15.15
C ASP A 10 4.34 22.34 -14.14
N ARG A 11 3.82 21.70 -13.09
CA ARG A 11 4.65 21.00 -12.09
C ARG A 11 5.40 19.83 -12.69
N GLN A 12 4.78 19.05 -13.59
CA GLN A 12 5.46 17.94 -14.27
C GLN A 12 6.59 18.44 -15.17
N ALA A 13 6.37 19.55 -15.89
CA ALA A 13 7.41 20.18 -16.69
C ALA A 13 8.56 20.70 -15.81
N GLU A 14 8.25 21.34 -14.69
CA GLU A 14 9.24 21.82 -13.74
C GLU A 14 10.02 20.67 -13.08
N LEU A 15 9.34 19.59 -12.69
CA LEU A 15 9.95 18.38 -12.15
C LEU A 15 10.84 17.67 -13.18
N LYS A 16 10.51 17.75 -14.46
CA LYS A 16 11.35 17.21 -15.55
C LYS A 16 12.64 18.01 -15.69
N ASP A 17 12.55 19.33 -15.67
CA ASP A 17 13.68 20.21 -15.96
C ASP A 17 14.60 20.43 -14.76
N PHE A 18 14.05 20.45 -13.53
CA PHE A 18 14.81 20.72 -12.33
C PHE A 18 15.96 19.70 -12.11
N PRO A 19 15.73 18.38 -11.98
CA PRO A 19 16.81 17.40 -11.79
C PRO A 19 17.81 17.39 -12.95
N ARG A 20 17.33 17.60 -14.18
CA ARG A 20 18.18 17.66 -15.39
C ARG A 20 19.15 18.84 -15.32
N SER A 21 18.66 20.01 -14.91
CA SER A 21 19.49 21.22 -14.77
C SER A 21 20.53 21.08 -13.66
N ARG A 22 20.17 20.44 -12.54
CA ARG A 22 21.08 20.19 -11.41
C ARG A 22 22.15 19.17 -11.76
N ARG A 23 21.78 18.10 -12.47
CA ARG A 23 22.74 17.08 -12.95
C ARG A 23 23.80 17.66 -13.88
N ALA A 24 23.41 18.61 -14.73
CA ALA A 24 24.34 19.27 -15.65
C ALA A 24 25.38 20.17 -14.94
N ARG A 25 25.11 20.60 -13.70
CA ARG A 25 26.01 21.45 -12.91
C ARG A 25 27.07 20.66 -12.15
N VAL A 26 26.77 19.43 -11.74
CA VAL A 26 27.71 18.58 -10.98
C VAL A 26 28.70 17.94 -11.94
N LYS A 27 30.00 18.15 -11.70
CA LYS A 27 31.04 17.47 -12.48
C LYS A 27 31.32 16.09 -11.87
N PRO A 28 31.67 15.09 -12.70
CA PRO A 28 32.09 13.77 -12.21
C PRO A 28 33.22 13.86 -11.18
N GLU A 29 34.17 14.76 -11.40
CA GLU A 29 35.33 14.97 -10.53
C GLU A 29 34.93 15.44 -9.12
N ASP A 30 33.86 16.25 -9.02
CA ASP A 30 33.35 16.77 -7.74
C ASP A 30 32.75 15.68 -6.83
N VAL A 31 32.52 14.50 -7.40
CA VAL A 31 31.92 13.32 -6.73
C VAL A 31 32.83 12.10 -6.84
N GLY A 32 34.12 12.29 -7.17
CA GLY A 32 35.13 11.24 -7.19
C GLY A 32 35.02 10.27 -8.37
N LEU A 33 34.27 10.62 -9.42
CA LEU A 33 34.18 9.82 -10.64
C LEU A 33 35.21 10.28 -11.69
N PRO A 34 35.83 9.33 -12.41
CA PRO A 34 36.78 9.68 -13.45
C PRO A 34 36.09 10.39 -14.63
N SER A 35 36.70 11.47 -15.10
CA SER A 35 36.26 12.15 -16.33
C SER A 35 36.78 11.38 -17.55
N SER A 36 36.07 10.33 -17.97
CA SER A 36 36.49 9.50 -19.11
C SER A 36 36.12 10.12 -20.47
N GLY A 37 37.12 10.58 -21.23
CA GLY A 37 37.04 10.84 -22.68
C GLY A 37 36.16 12.01 -23.15
N ARG A 38 35.89 12.07 -24.46
CA ARG A 38 35.11 13.14 -25.12
C ARG A 38 33.61 13.02 -24.74
N ARG A 39 33.16 13.76 -23.72
CA ARG A 39 31.77 13.71 -23.21
C ARG A 39 30.79 14.43 -24.13
N ARG A 40 29.63 13.79 -24.38
CA ARG A 40 28.49 14.38 -25.13
C ARG A 40 27.50 15.14 -24.26
N VAL A 41 27.50 14.92 -22.95
CA VAL A 41 26.53 15.50 -22.00
C VAL A 41 27.28 16.35 -20.98
N PRO A 42 26.84 17.59 -20.69
CA PRO A 42 27.43 18.40 -19.62
C PRO A 42 27.13 17.76 -18.26
N GLY A 43 28.14 17.74 -17.38
CA GLY A 43 28.03 17.22 -16.01
C GLY A 43 27.94 15.69 -15.90
N LEU A 44 27.22 15.23 -14.87
CA LEU A 44 26.99 13.82 -14.59
C LEU A 44 26.07 13.18 -15.64
N ARG A 45 26.32 11.92 -15.99
CA ARG A 45 25.38 11.08 -16.75
C ARG A 45 24.29 10.56 -15.82
N ARG A 46 23.16 10.16 -16.40
CA ARG A 46 22.05 9.55 -15.65
C ARG A 46 22.47 8.29 -14.89
N GLU A 47 23.27 7.44 -15.53
CA GLU A 47 23.80 6.21 -14.94
C GLU A 47 24.77 6.50 -13.79
N GLU A 48 25.70 7.44 -13.98
CA GLU A 48 26.63 7.90 -12.95
C GLU A 48 25.88 8.41 -11.72
N LEU A 49 24.85 9.24 -11.91
CA LEU A 49 24.03 9.73 -10.82
C LEU A 49 23.24 8.62 -10.12
N ALA A 50 22.62 7.72 -10.89
CA ALA A 50 21.87 6.60 -10.33
C ALA A 50 22.77 5.71 -9.45
N GLN A 51 24.00 5.46 -9.91
CA GLN A 51 25.02 4.75 -9.15
C GLN A 51 25.39 5.50 -7.86
N LEU A 52 25.67 6.80 -7.93
CA LEU A 52 26.02 7.61 -6.75
C LEU A 52 24.88 7.68 -5.73
N ALA A 53 23.63 7.76 -6.19
CA ALA A 53 22.45 7.78 -5.33
C ALA A 53 22.08 6.38 -4.80
N GLY A 54 22.65 5.31 -5.34
CA GLY A 54 22.26 3.94 -4.99
C GLY A 54 20.83 3.59 -5.42
N VAL A 55 20.35 4.20 -6.51
CA VAL A 55 18.98 4.03 -7.04
C VAL A 55 19.04 3.38 -8.41
N SER A 56 17.95 2.75 -8.84
CA SER A 56 17.89 2.21 -10.21
C SER A 56 17.83 3.35 -11.23
N PHE A 57 18.58 3.17 -12.33
CA PHE A 57 18.58 4.08 -13.47
C PHE A 57 17.17 4.40 -13.97
N THR A 58 16.27 3.40 -13.99
CA THR A 58 14.88 3.57 -14.45
C THR A 58 14.10 4.53 -13.56
N TYR A 59 14.31 4.49 -12.24
CA TYR A 59 13.67 5.42 -11.30
C TYR A 59 14.16 6.85 -11.51
N TYR A 60 15.46 7.03 -11.71
CA TYR A 60 16.01 8.36 -12.01
C TYR A 60 15.54 8.89 -13.38
N ALA A 61 15.48 8.04 -14.40
CA ALA A 61 14.99 8.42 -15.72
C ALA A 61 13.52 8.86 -15.68
N ARG A 62 12.67 8.19 -14.89
CA ARG A 62 11.27 8.60 -14.68
C ARG A 62 11.15 9.95 -13.97
N LEU A 63 11.98 10.19 -12.96
CA LEU A 63 12.05 11.47 -12.27
C LEU A 63 12.38 12.60 -13.28
N GLU A 64 13.40 12.39 -14.12
CA GLU A 64 13.75 13.31 -15.23
C GLU A 64 12.72 13.38 -16.37
N GLN A 65 11.67 12.56 -16.35
CA GLN A 65 10.53 12.66 -17.27
C GLN A 65 9.33 13.38 -16.65
N GLY A 66 9.44 13.83 -15.40
CA GLY A 66 8.35 14.47 -14.66
C GLY A 66 7.41 13.49 -13.97
N TYR A 67 7.77 12.19 -13.89
CA TYR A 67 6.99 11.18 -13.19
C TYR A 67 7.59 10.90 -11.80
N SER A 68 6.89 11.30 -10.75
CA SER A 68 7.26 11.03 -9.35
C SER A 68 6.38 10.02 -8.63
N ASP A 69 5.34 9.48 -9.28
CA ASP A 69 4.43 8.51 -8.67
C ASP A 69 5.18 7.28 -8.17
N GLY A 70 5.05 7.01 -6.86
CA GLY A 70 5.70 5.88 -6.20
C GLY A 70 7.18 6.06 -5.88
N ILE A 71 7.74 7.26 -6.06
CA ILE A 71 9.09 7.60 -5.60
C ILE A 71 9.03 8.00 -4.13
N SER A 72 9.76 7.27 -3.27
CA SER A 72 9.79 7.56 -1.83
C SER A 72 10.63 8.80 -1.49
N THR A 73 10.40 9.40 -0.33
CA THR A 73 11.25 10.47 0.23
C THR A 73 12.70 10.05 0.30
N SER A 74 12.98 8.84 0.79
CA SER A 74 14.36 8.33 0.90
C SER A 74 15.11 8.27 -0.44
N VAL A 75 14.40 8.02 -1.54
CA VAL A 75 14.97 8.05 -2.90
C VAL A 75 15.26 9.49 -3.33
N LEU A 76 14.35 10.42 -3.03
CA LEU A 76 14.58 11.85 -3.32
C LEU A 76 15.74 12.41 -2.48
N ASP A 77 15.85 12.03 -1.21
CA ASP A 77 16.97 12.42 -0.34
C ASP A 77 18.30 11.92 -0.90
N ALA A 78 18.34 10.67 -1.39
CA ALA A 78 19.54 10.10 -2.00
C ALA A 78 19.92 10.82 -3.31
N VAL A 79 18.94 11.12 -4.15
CA VAL A 79 19.15 11.90 -5.37
C VAL A 79 19.61 13.33 -5.05
N ALA A 80 19.04 13.98 -4.03
CA ALA A 80 19.44 15.30 -3.59
C ALA A 80 20.89 15.34 -3.10
N ARG A 81 21.32 14.32 -2.34
CA ARG A 81 22.73 14.16 -1.93
C ARG A 81 23.66 13.96 -3.13
N ALA A 82 23.31 13.08 -4.06
CA ALA A 82 24.12 12.85 -5.27
C ALA A 82 24.23 14.08 -6.17
N LEU A 83 23.18 14.90 -6.22
CA LEU A 83 23.14 16.18 -6.93
C LEU A 83 23.78 17.34 -6.14
N ARG A 84 24.20 17.09 -4.89
CA ARG A 84 24.72 18.12 -3.97
C ARG A 84 23.78 19.33 -3.85
N LEU A 85 22.47 19.08 -3.78
CA LEU A 85 21.47 20.13 -3.67
C LEU A 85 21.62 20.89 -2.34
N THR A 86 21.35 22.19 -2.38
CA THR A 86 21.20 22.98 -1.15
C THR A 86 19.92 22.58 -0.39
N GLY A 87 19.78 23.02 0.86
CA GLY A 87 18.57 22.76 1.64
C GLY A 87 17.30 23.29 0.97
N GLU A 88 17.37 24.47 0.35
CA GLU A 88 16.26 25.07 -0.40
C GLU A 88 15.91 24.27 -1.66
N GLU A 89 16.94 23.87 -2.42
CA GLU A 89 16.78 23.07 -3.64
C GLU A 89 16.22 21.69 -3.33
N HIS A 90 16.63 21.10 -2.22
CA HIS A 90 16.08 19.84 -1.74
C HIS A 90 14.61 19.99 -1.36
N GLY A 91 14.26 21.03 -0.59
CA GLY A 91 12.87 21.33 -0.25
C GLY A 91 12.00 21.53 -1.49
N HIS A 92 12.52 22.22 -2.49
CA HIS A 92 11.84 22.42 -3.77
C HIS A 92 11.65 21.10 -4.55
N LEU A 93 12.68 20.24 -4.61
CA LEU A 93 12.55 18.90 -5.22
C LEU A 93 11.44 18.08 -4.56
N LEU A 94 11.37 18.10 -3.22
CA LEU A 94 10.33 17.40 -2.46
C LEU A 94 8.94 17.96 -2.80
N GLN A 95 8.78 19.28 -2.88
CA GLN A 95 7.51 19.92 -3.25
C GLN A 95 7.05 19.56 -4.67
N LEU A 96 7.99 19.48 -5.62
CA LEU A 96 7.69 19.10 -7.00
C LEU A 96 7.31 17.62 -7.12
N ALA A 97 8.07 16.73 -6.47
CA ALA A 97 7.92 15.29 -6.60
C ALA A 97 6.82 14.70 -5.68
N GLN A 98 6.64 15.28 -4.51
CA GLN A 98 5.64 14.90 -3.53
C GLN A 98 4.89 16.16 -3.12
N PRO A 99 3.98 16.66 -3.97
CA PRO A 99 3.12 17.74 -3.56
C PRO A 99 2.33 17.25 -2.34
N THR A 100 2.75 17.66 -1.15
CA THR A 100 1.92 17.61 0.04
C THR A 100 0.65 18.29 -0.40
N ARG A 101 -0.44 17.54 -0.55
CA ARG A 101 -1.75 18.12 -0.76
C ARG A 101 -2.00 18.98 0.48
N ALA A 102 -1.60 20.26 0.41
CA ALA A 102 -2.08 21.29 1.31
C ALA A 102 -3.59 21.26 1.14
N GLY A 103 -4.28 20.65 2.10
CA GLY A 103 -5.70 20.30 1.98
C GLY A 103 -5.95 19.09 1.08
N SER A 104 -5.38 17.92 1.38
CA SER A 104 -6.20 16.71 1.14
C SER A 104 -7.47 16.97 1.94
N PRO A 105 -8.66 17.01 1.29
CA PRO A 105 -9.89 16.96 2.04
C PRO A 105 -9.73 15.78 2.98
N GLU A 106 -10.12 15.94 4.25
CA GLU A 106 -10.35 14.79 5.12
C GLU A 106 -11.05 13.74 4.24
N PRO A 107 -10.47 12.54 4.09
CA PRO A 107 -10.94 11.60 3.09
C PRO A 107 -12.43 11.40 3.35
N ASP A 108 -13.25 11.82 2.38
CA ASP A 108 -14.72 11.75 2.42
C ASP A 108 -15.12 10.48 3.17
N VAL A 109 -15.64 10.66 4.38
CA VAL A 109 -15.79 9.58 5.34
C VAL A 109 -16.81 8.64 4.74
N GLU A 110 -16.35 7.52 4.19
CA GLU A 110 -17.22 6.58 3.50
C GLU A 110 -18.24 6.04 4.51
N GLN A 111 -19.49 6.48 4.41
CA GLN A 111 -20.54 6.08 5.35
C GLN A 111 -21.22 4.79 4.91
N VAL A 112 -21.49 3.91 5.87
CA VAL A 112 -22.30 2.71 5.62
C VAL A 112 -23.74 3.15 5.37
N ARG A 113 -24.28 2.78 4.20
CA ARG A 113 -25.70 3.02 3.89
C ARG A 113 -26.59 2.29 4.92
N PRO A 114 -27.71 2.89 5.37
CA PRO A 114 -28.57 2.29 6.40
C PRO A 114 -28.98 0.85 6.11
N GLY A 115 -29.32 0.52 4.86
CA GLY A 115 -29.70 -0.85 4.48
C GLY A 115 -28.57 -1.88 4.65
N VAL A 116 -27.31 -1.48 4.43
CA VAL A 116 -26.15 -2.35 4.66
C VAL A 116 -25.93 -2.56 6.15
N ARG A 117 -26.17 -1.53 6.98
CA ARG A 117 -26.10 -1.64 8.43
C ARG A 117 -27.16 -2.58 9.00
N ASN A 118 -28.40 -2.47 8.52
CA ASN A 118 -29.48 -3.37 8.91
C ASN A 118 -29.17 -4.83 8.55
N LEU A 119 -28.60 -5.07 7.35
CA LEU A 119 -28.16 -6.40 6.96
C LEU A 119 -27.04 -6.91 7.86
N LEU A 120 -26.05 -6.06 8.15
CA LEU A 120 -24.92 -6.39 9.02
C LEU A 120 -25.38 -6.79 10.43
N ASP A 121 -26.36 -6.09 10.98
CA ASP A 121 -26.93 -6.36 12.30
C ASP A 121 -27.84 -7.60 12.32
N ALA A 122 -28.48 -7.93 11.18
CA ALA A 122 -29.28 -9.14 11.03
C ALA A 122 -28.44 -10.42 10.85
N LEU A 123 -27.14 -10.30 10.58
CA LEU A 123 -26.26 -11.47 10.46
C LEU A 123 -26.12 -12.19 11.81
N GLY A 124 -26.43 -13.48 11.83
CA GLY A 124 -26.17 -14.37 12.97
C GLY A 124 -24.69 -14.74 13.14
N ALA A 125 -23.77 -14.00 12.52
CA ALA A 125 -22.33 -14.26 12.53
C ALA A 125 -21.54 -12.93 12.61
N PRO A 126 -20.29 -12.95 13.12
CA PRO A 126 -19.41 -11.78 13.15
C PRO A 126 -19.24 -11.18 11.74
N GLY A 127 -19.53 -9.89 11.60
CA GLY A 127 -19.48 -9.19 10.32
C GLY A 127 -18.87 -7.79 10.43
N ILE A 128 -18.09 -7.42 9.42
CA ILE A 128 -17.52 -6.08 9.25
C ILE A 128 -17.80 -5.57 7.83
N VAL A 129 -17.94 -4.25 7.69
CA VAL A 129 -18.03 -3.55 6.40
C VAL A 129 -16.73 -2.82 6.18
N VAL A 130 -16.10 -3.08 5.03
CA VAL A 130 -14.78 -2.54 4.67
C VAL A 130 -14.93 -1.68 3.42
N GLY A 131 -14.49 -0.43 3.53
CA GLY A 131 -14.52 0.55 2.45
C GLY A 131 -13.44 0.34 1.41
N ARG A 132 -13.44 1.18 0.37
CA ARG A 132 -12.53 1.06 -0.78
C ARG A 132 -11.04 1.07 -0.40
N ARG A 133 -10.69 1.83 0.64
CA ARG A 133 -9.31 1.95 1.16
C ARG A 133 -8.98 0.95 2.28
N ARG A 134 -9.81 -0.08 2.45
CA ARG A 134 -9.72 -1.06 3.54
C ARG A 134 -9.97 -0.49 4.93
N ASN A 135 -10.59 0.67 5.05
CA ASN A 135 -11.04 1.20 6.33
C ASN A 135 -12.32 0.46 6.76
N VAL A 136 -12.39 0.04 8.02
CA VAL A 136 -13.62 -0.50 8.61
C VAL A 136 -14.60 0.65 8.76
N LEU A 137 -15.76 0.51 8.12
CA LEU A 137 -16.83 1.50 8.11
C LEU A 137 -17.95 1.14 9.10
N GLY A 138 -18.05 -0.12 9.48
CA GLY A 138 -19.02 -0.61 10.45
C GLY A 138 -18.78 -2.08 10.80
N TRP A 139 -19.31 -2.51 11.95
CA TRP A 139 -19.23 -3.88 12.45
C TRP A 139 -20.45 -4.18 13.32
N ASN A 140 -20.84 -5.46 13.40
CA ASN A 140 -21.91 -5.87 14.30
C ASN A 140 -21.37 -6.23 15.70
N ARG A 141 -22.28 -6.40 16.67
CA ARG A 141 -21.91 -6.77 18.07
C ARG A 141 -21.06 -8.04 18.16
N LEU A 142 -21.30 -9.01 17.27
CA LEU A 142 -20.56 -10.27 17.26
C LEU A 142 -19.13 -10.07 16.79
N ALA A 143 -18.89 -9.13 15.87
CA ALA A 143 -17.55 -8.72 15.46
C ALA A 143 -16.78 -8.04 16.59
N THR A 144 -17.44 -7.28 17.48
CA THR A 144 -16.78 -6.75 18.69
C THR A 144 -16.22 -7.85 19.58
N ALA A 145 -16.99 -8.94 19.79
CA ALA A 145 -16.54 -10.07 20.61
C ALA A 145 -15.34 -10.81 19.99
N VAL A 146 -15.22 -10.82 18.66
CA VAL A 146 -14.15 -11.54 17.94
C VAL A 146 -12.92 -10.66 17.70
N PHE A 147 -13.12 -9.43 17.23
CA PHE A 147 -12.03 -8.55 16.81
C PHE A 147 -11.67 -7.50 17.86
N GLY A 148 -12.39 -7.46 18.99
CA GLY A 148 -12.30 -6.37 19.95
C GLY A 148 -13.12 -5.17 19.49
N ASP A 149 -13.36 -4.26 20.42
CA ASP A 149 -14.16 -3.09 20.12
C ASP A 149 -13.35 -2.06 19.33
N LEU A 150 -13.65 -1.99 18.03
CA LEU A 150 -13.00 -1.09 17.10
C LEU A 150 -13.36 0.38 17.39
N SER A 151 -14.41 0.68 18.18
CA SER A 151 -14.78 2.07 18.52
C SER A 151 -13.76 2.76 19.42
N HIS A 152 -12.96 1.99 20.17
CA HIS A 152 -11.89 2.52 21.02
C HIS A 152 -10.62 2.88 20.23
N LEU A 153 -10.57 2.57 18.93
CA LEU A 153 -9.43 2.89 18.10
C LEU A 153 -9.62 4.27 17.45
N PRO A 154 -8.56 5.07 17.30
CA PRO A 154 -8.65 6.29 16.53
C PRO A 154 -8.89 5.97 15.03
N PRO A 155 -9.55 6.84 14.25
CA PRO A 155 -9.98 6.54 12.87
C PRO A 155 -8.87 6.05 11.93
N HIS A 156 -7.63 6.52 12.11
CA HIS A 156 -6.46 6.09 11.33
C HIS A 156 -6.04 4.63 11.59
N GLN A 157 -6.54 4.02 12.66
CA GLN A 157 -6.30 2.62 13.03
C GLN A 157 -7.46 1.69 12.65
N HIS A 158 -8.54 2.21 12.06
CA HIS A 158 -9.64 1.42 11.52
C HIS A 158 -9.28 0.74 10.19
N ASN A 159 -8.05 0.88 9.70
CA ASN A 159 -7.63 0.17 8.50
C ASN A 159 -7.49 -1.33 8.77
N TRP A 160 -8.31 -2.14 8.13
CA TRP A 160 -8.37 -3.59 8.32
C TRP A 160 -7.05 -4.29 7.97
N ALA A 161 -6.35 -3.84 6.92
CA ALA A 161 -5.04 -4.40 6.60
C ALA A 161 -4.04 -4.10 7.71
N ARG A 162 -4.07 -2.90 8.28
CA ARG A 162 -3.23 -2.53 9.43
C ARG A 162 -3.54 -3.42 10.65
N GLN A 163 -4.81 -3.67 10.94
CA GLN A 163 -5.22 -4.56 12.03
C GLN A 163 -4.67 -5.98 11.84
N VAL A 164 -4.83 -6.56 10.66
CA VAL A 164 -4.38 -7.94 10.41
C VAL A 164 -2.85 -8.07 10.39
N PHE A 165 -2.11 -7.08 9.86
CA PHE A 165 -0.67 -7.20 9.65
C PHE A 165 0.20 -6.60 10.76
N LEU A 166 -0.28 -5.54 11.43
CA LEU A 166 0.51 -4.76 12.39
C LEU A 166 0.01 -4.87 13.83
N CYS A 167 -1.20 -5.39 14.07
CA CYS A 167 -1.70 -5.62 15.44
C CYS A 167 -1.50 -7.10 15.83
N PRO A 168 -0.59 -7.41 16.78
CA PRO A 168 -0.37 -8.78 17.24
C PRO A 168 -1.63 -9.46 17.76
N ALA A 169 -2.45 -8.74 18.54
CA ALA A 169 -3.69 -9.25 19.12
C ALA A 169 -4.72 -9.70 18.05
N THR A 170 -4.76 -9.01 16.91
CA THR A 170 -5.64 -9.39 15.79
C THR A 170 -5.05 -10.56 15.01
N ARG A 171 -3.72 -10.58 14.80
CA ARG A 171 -3.02 -11.67 14.10
C ARG A 171 -3.24 -13.02 14.78
N GLU A 172 -3.14 -13.08 16.12
CA GLU A 172 -3.33 -14.32 16.90
C GLU A 172 -4.75 -14.90 16.75
N ARG A 173 -5.77 -14.04 16.73
CA ARG A 173 -7.18 -14.46 16.57
C ARG A 173 -7.46 -15.01 15.16
N PHE A 174 -6.81 -14.47 14.15
CA PHE A 174 -6.91 -14.97 12.77
C PHE A 174 -6.24 -16.34 12.58
N VAL A 175 -5.20 -16.64 13.35
CA VAL A 175 -4.52 -17.95 13.32
C VAL A 175 -5.40 -19.05 13.96
N ASP A 176 -6.13 -18.75 15.04
CA ASP A 176 -7.04 -19.70 15.70
C ASP A 176 -8.29 -20.02 14.85
N LEU A 177 -8.87 -19.01 14.19
CA LEU A 177 -10.02 -19.17 13.28
C LEU A 177 -9.72 -20.05 12.06
N GLY A 178 -8.49 -20.01 11.55
CA GLY A 178 -8.02 -20.89 10.47
C GLY A 178 -7.85 -22.35 10.90
N GLN A 179 -7.63 -22.61 12.20
CA GLN A 179 -7.49 -23.97 12.74
C GLN A 179 -8.82 -24.59 13.16
N ARG A 180 -9.78 -23.79 13.64
CA ARG A 180 -11.11 -24.25 14.10
C ARG A 180 -12.12 -24.58 12.99
N SER A 181 -11.82 -24.26 11.73
CA SER A 181 -12.71 -24.53 10.59
C SER A 181 -12.59 -25.97 10.03
N GLY A 182 -11.89 -26.88 10.74
CA GLY A 182 -11.69 -28.28 10.36
C GLY A 182 -12.85 -29.25 10.62
N THR A 183 -13.98 -28.81 11.18
CA THR A 183 -15.13 -29.70 11.43
C THR A 183 -16.45 -28.97 11.20
N SER A 184 -16.97 -29.07 9.98
CA SER A 184 -18.37 -28.76 9.70
C SER A 184 -19.15 -30.08 9.61
N PRO A 185 -20.13 -30.35 10.50
CA PRO A 185 -21.02 -31.49 10.31
C PRO A 185 -21.91 -31.23 9.08
N ALA A 186 -21.99 -32.22 8.19
CA ALA A 186 -22.75 -32.10 6.94
C ALA A 186 -24.24 -31.82 7.21
N PRO A 187 -24.88 -30.88 6.48
CA PRO A 187 -26.31 -30.62 6.62
C PRO A 187 -27.15 -31.75 5.98
N PRO A 188 -28.32 -32.10 6.56
CA PRO A 188 -29.19 -33.15 6.04
C PRO A 188 -29.85 -32.72 4.72
N GLY A 189 -30.01 -33.70 3.82
CA GLY A 189 -30.25 -33.51 2.40
C GLY A 189 -31.60 -32.93 1.99
N ARG A 190 -31.63 -32.37 0.79
CA ARG A 190 -32.86 -32.15 0.01
C ARG A 190 -32.62 -32.43 -1.48
N SER A 191 -33.46 -33.33 -2.00
CA SER A 191 -33.59 -33.78 -3.39
C SER A 191 -34.08 -32.68 -4.36
N PRO A 192 -33.99 -32.91 -5.69
CA PRO A 192 -33.53 -31.90 -6.64
C PRO A 192 -34.65 -31.19 -7.40
N GLY A 193 -34.43 -29.90 -7.70
CA GLY A 193 -35.31 -29.11 -8.56
C GLY A 193 -34.63 -27.85 -9.08
N ARG A 194 -34.00 -27.96 -10.26
CA ARG A 194 -33.73 -26.93 -11.27
C ARG A 194 -33.14 -25.58 -10.79
N SER A 195 -31.82 -25.47 -10.91
CA SER A 195 -31.11 -24.53 -11.80
C SER A 195 -29.72 -24.28 -11.22
N ALA A 196 -28.72 -24.71 -11.96
CA ALA A 196 -27.32 -24.66 -11.58
C ALA A 196 -26.83 -23.20 -11.48
N VAL A 197 -26.91 -22.60 -10.30
CA VAL A 197 -25.97 -21.56 -9.91
C VAL A 197 -24.74 -22.28 -9.39
N LYS A 198 -23.64 -22.22 -10.17
CA LYS A 198 -22.31 -22.61 -9.73
C LYS A 198 -22.09 -22.01 -8.33
N ARG A 199 -22.00 -22.85 -7.31
CA ARG A 199 -21.43 -22.45 -6.02
C ARG A 199 -19.95 -22.21 -6.26
N SER A 200 -19.60 -20.99 -6.64
CA SER A 200 -18.24 -20.49 -6.44
C SER A 200 -18.04 -20.34 -4.94
N ASN A 201 -17.46 -21.37 -4.34
CA ASN A 201 -16.77 -21.27 -3.07
C ASN A 201 -15.69 -20.19 -3.20
N PRO A 202 -15.76 -19.04 -2.50
CA PRO A 202 -14.62 -18.16 -2.43
C PRO A 202 -13.78 -18.64 -1.25
N ALA A 203 -12.91 -19.61 -1.53
CA ALA A 203 -11.71 -19.78 -0.73
C ALA A 203 -11.01 -18.41 -0.69
N TRP A 204 -10.77 -17.90 0.53
CA TRP A 204 -10.09 -16.64 0.78
C TRP A 204 -8.81 -16.54 -0.08
N PRO A 205 -8.65 -15.50 -0.92
CA PRO A 205 -7.60 -15.49 -1.93
C PRO A 205 -6.20 -15.11 -1.42
N TRP A 206 -5.98 -14.99 -0.11
CA TRP A 206 -4.69 -14.54 0.43
C TRP A 206 -4.21 -15.40 1.60
N ARG A 207 -3.19 -16.23 1.31
CA ARG A 207 -2.33 -16.86 2.32
C ARG A 207 -1.14 -15.92 2.61
N PRO A 208 -0.89 -15.51 3.86
CA PRO A 208 0.36 -14.83 4.20
C PRO A 208 1.55 -15.80 4.09
N PRO A 209 2.72 -15.38 3.58
CA PRO A 209 3.91 -16.22 3.56
C PRO A 209 4.38 -16.48 4.99
N GLY A 210 4.52 -17.77 5.37
CA GLY A 210 5.01 -18.22 6.68
C GLY A 210 4.23 -19.35 7.35
N LEU A 211 3.06 -19.75 6.83
CA LEU A 211 2.24 -20.82 7.42
C LEU A 211 2.60 -22.20 6.83
N ILE A 212 3.48 -22.96 7.49
CA ILE A 212 3.76 -24.36 7.15
C ILE A 212 2.77 -25.26 7.92
N LEU A 213 1.76 -25.80 7.24
CA LEU A 213 0.96 -26.91 7.78
C LEU A 213 1.76 -28.20 7.65
N ARG A 214 2.25 -28.75 8.76
CA ARG A 214 2.61 -30.18 8.82
C ARG A 214 1.31 -30.97 8.78
N GLN A 215 1.06 -31.63 7.65
CA GLN A 215 0.01 -32.65 7.53
C GLN A 215 0.39 -33.83 8.44
N SER A 216 -0.37 -34.07 9.51
CA SER A 216 -0.25 -35.29 10.32
C SER A 216 -1.29 -36.29 9.83
N THR A 217 -0.86 -37.29 9.07
CA THR A 217 -1.65 -38.47 8.73
C THR A 217 -1.83 -39.32 9.98
N ALA A 218 -3.08 -39.50 10.43
CA ALA A 218 -3.44 -40.51 11.42
C ALA A 218 -4.54 -41.42 10.85
N GLU A 219 -4.17 -42.69 10.70
CA GLU A 219 -4.93 -43.83 10.19
C GLU A 219 -6.01 -44.29 11.21
N PRO A 220 -7.21 -44.75 10.79
CA PRO A 220 -8.25 -45.11 11.75
C PRO A 220 -8.12 -46.58 12.20
N ARG A 221 -7.91 -46.81 13.50
CA ARG A 221 -8.08 -48.13 14.12
C ARG A 221 -9.57 -48.48 14.22
N ARG A 222 -9.98 -49.60 13.60
CA ARG A 222 -11.26 -50.26 13.85
C ARG A 222 -11.28 -50.87 15.25
N VAL A 223 -12.38 -50.66 15.97
CA VAL A 223 -12.69 -51.36 17.22
C VAL A 223 -13.77 -52.40 16.90
N ARG A 224 -13.59 -53.62 17.44
CA ARG A 224 -14.52 -54.74 17.43
C ARG A 224 -15.48 -54.63 18.60
#